data_AF-A0A3B9X482-F1
#
_entry.id   AF-A0A3B9X482-F1
#
_cell.length_a   1.000
_cell.length_b   1.000
_cell.length_c   1.000
_cell.angle_alpha   90.00
_cell.angle_beta   90.00
_cell.angle_gamma   90.00
#
_symmetry.space_group_name_H-M   'P 1'
#
loop_
_entity.id
_entity.type
_entity.pdbx_description
1 polymer ?
#
loop_
_entity_poly.entity_id
_entity_poly.type
_entity_poly.pdbx_seq_one_letter_code
_entity_poly.pdbx_strand_id
1 'polypeptide(L)'
;MSEPQRLANDAKSDWELTFETIGDPHQEIAKQCRDRGWLELFINEQTSFITNTDDRLSHPKGYFQPGVLGIDSNKRILYRWRSLPTRANIGGAAERPTACYVYQKIAESLEQTDNIEDAQLDGKPELDSKGRPFPVFVALLLANGWFIRPVPFLLTNSKLTPLQRAKRAMRRIPFFFASWIAAFLILPTNLVTTAVIAYGVWVSVIVATVFRGLQHTSEPDRSNSKGSG
;
A
#
# COMPACT_ATOMS: atom_id res chain seq x y z
N MET A 1 -11.82 -2.94 -3.64
CA MET A 1 -11.55 -1.70 -4.43
C MET A 1 -12.68 -1.52 -5.43
N SER A 2 -12.75 -0.40 -6.19
CA SER A 2 -13.56 -0.34 -7.43
C SER A 2 -12.92 -1.28 -8.47
N GLU A 3 -12.92 -2.57 -8.18
CA GLU A 3 -12.10 -3.57 -8.84
C GLU A 3 -13.01 -4.54 -9.60
N PRO A 4 -12.80 -4.71 -10.91
CA PRO A 4 -13.57 -5.67 -11.69
C PRO A 4 -13.40 -7.10 -11.16
N GLN A 5 -14.45 -7.93 -11.29
CA GLN A 5 -14.42 -9.34 -10.90
C GLN A 5 -13.25 -10.11 -11.54
N ARG A 6 -12.83 -9.72 -12.75
CA ARG A 6 -11.68 -10.33 -13.43
C ARG A 6 -10.40 -10.28 -12.58
N LEU A 7 -10.10 -9.14 -11.95
CA LEU A 7 -8.89 -9.00 -11.13
C LEU A 7 -9.00 -9.80 -9.82
N ALA A 8 -10.19 -9.88 -9.23
CA ALA A 8 -10.44 -10.76 -8.08
C ALA A 8 -10.26 -12.25 -8.42
N ASN A 9 -10.64 -12.66 -9.63
CA ASN A 9 -10.43 -14.03 -10.14
C ASN A 9 -8.95 -14.30 -10.42
N ASP A 10 -8.26 -13.34 -11.06
CA ASP A 10 -6.81 -13.43 -11.31
C ASP A 10 -6.05 -13.60 -9.97
N ALA A 11 -6.37 -12.79 -8.95
CA ALA A 11 -5.78 -12.89 -7.62
C ALA A 11 -6.08 -14.23 -6.93
N LYS A 12 -7.32 -14.74 -7.05
CA LYS A 12 -7.69 -16.06 -6.52
C LYS A 12 -6.87 -17.18 -7.14
N SER A 13 -6.66 -17.13 -8.45
CA SER A 13 -5.84 -18.11 -9.18
C SER A 13 -4.36 -17.98 -8.78
N ASP A 14 -3.81 -16.76 -8.84
CA ASP A 14 -2.39 -16.51 -8.60
C ASP A 14 -1.95 -16.78 -7.16
N TRP A 15 -2.85 -16.59 -6.20
CA TRP A 15 -2.59 -16.83 -4.77
C TRP A 15 -3.18 -18.14 -4.25
N GLU A 16 -3.73 -18.96 -5.14
CA GLU A 16 -4.31 -20.28 -4.82
C GLU A 16 -5.33 -20.21 -3.67
N LEU A 17 -6.18 -19.18 -3.69
CA LEU A 17 -7.14 -18.95 -2.61
C LEU A 17 -8.28 -19.99 -2.67
N THR A 18 -8.53 -20.62 -1.54
CA THR A 18 -9.57 -21.66 -1.40
C THR A 18 -10.96 -21.11 -1.10
N PHE A 19 -11.10 -19.80 -0.98
CA PHE A 19 -12.34 -19.10 -0.68
C PHE A 19 -12.84 -18.26 -1.86
N GLU A 20 -14.07 -17.76 -1.78
CA GLU A 20 -14.66 -16.89 -2.79
C GLU A 20 -14.00 -15.50 -2.79
N THR A 21 -13.69 -14.99 -3.97
CA THR A 21 -13.20 -13.61 -4.15
C THR A 21 -14.21 -12.84 -4.98
N ILE A 22 -14.62 -11.68 -4.48
CA ILE A 22 -15.66 -10.85 -5.10
C ILE A 22 -15.03 -9.50 -5.45
N GLY A 23 -15.12 -9.13 -6.72
CA GLY A 23 -14.81 -7.79 -7.19
C GLY A 23 -15.98 -6.86 -6.89
N ASP A 24 -15.70 -5.65 -6.41
CA ASP A 24 -16.71 -4.65 -6.06
C ASP A 24 -16.54 -3.38 -6.93
N PRO A 25 -16.77 -3.47 -8.25
CA PRO A 25 -16.49 -2.37 -9.19
C PRO A 25 -17.33 -1.12 -8.92
N HIS A 26 -18.49 -1.28 -8.28
CA HIS A 26 -19.39 -0.17 -7.98
C HIS A 26 -19.29 0.33 -6.53
N GLN A 27 -18.47 -0.32 -5.69
CA GLN A 27 -18.25 -0.02 -4.27
C GLN A 27 -19.48 -0.26 -3.38
N GLU A 28 -20.33 -1.22 -3.75
CA GLU A 28 -21.58 -1.52 -3.06
C GLU A 28 -21.34 -2.19 -1.71
N ILE A 29 -20.40 -3.14 -1.64
CA ILE A 29 -20.05 -3.85 -0.41
C ILE A 29 -19.45 -2.85 0.58
N ALA A 30 -18.49 -2.04 0.12
CA ALA A 30 -17.87 -1.02 0.95
C ALA A 30 -18.87 0.03 1.44
N LYS A 31 -19.83 0.43 0.60
CA LYS A 31 -20.91 1.36 0.98
C LYS A 31 -21.81 0.73 2.05
N GLN A 32 -22.25 -0.51 1.88
CA GLN A 32 -23.08 -1.19 2.87
C GLN A 32 -22.37 -1.34 4.22
N CYS A 33 -21.08 -1.71 4.23
CA CYS A 33 -20.30 -1.79 5.46
C CYS A 33 -20.20 -0.44 6.18
N ARG A 34 -20.07 0.66 5.44
CA ARG A 34 -20.06 2.02 6.00
C ARG A 34 -21.43 2.43 6.54
N ASP A 35 -22.48 2.24 5.74
CA ASP A 35 -23.86 2.63 6.08
C ASP A 35 -24.36 1.89 7.33
N ARG A 36 -23.87 0.67 7.56
CA ARG A 36 -24.16 -0.14 8.75
C ARG A 36 -23.23 0.14 9.95
N GLY A 37 -22.24 1.02 9.80
CA GLY A 37 -21.25 1.28 10.86
C GLY A 37 -20.26 0.13 11.12
N TRP A 38 -20.19 -0.85 10.22
CA TRP A 38 -19.35 -2.04 10.38
C TRP A 38 -17.87 -1.72 10.18
N LEU A 39 -17.53 -1.20 9.01
CA LEU A 39 -16.17 -0.84 8.67
C LEU A 39 -16.15 0.24 7.58
N GLU A 40 -15.42 1.31 7.83
CA GLU A 40 -15.18 2.37 6.85
C GLU A 40 -13.70 2.35 6.42
N LEU A 41 -13.47 2.08 5.13
CA LEU A 41 -12.16 2.10 4.52
C LEU A 41 -11.84 3.48 3.93
N PHE A 42 -10.56 3.86 3.99
CA PHE A 42 -10.06 5.04 3.29
C PHE A 42 -10.03 4.78 1.79
N ILE A 43 -10.43 5.79 1.01
CA ILE A 43 -10.40 5.77 -0.46
C ILE A 43 -9.30 6.69 -0.93
N ASN A 44 -8.35 6.15 -1.70
CA ASN A 44 -7.42 6.97 -2.46
C ASN A 44 -7.96 7.23 -3.87
N GLU A 45 -8.42 8.45 -4.09
CA GLU A 45 -8.92 8.96 -5.37
C GLU A 45 -7.78 9.46 -6.28
N GLN A 46 -6.58 9.69 -5.74
CA GLN A 46 -5.41 10.10 -6.50
C GLN A 46 -4.74 8.88 -7.14
N THR A 47 -5.32 8.44 -8.26
CA THR A 47 -4.87 7.24 -9.00
C THR A 47 -3.81 7.54 -10.05
N SER A 48 -3.50 8.81 -10.33
CA SER A 48 -2.59 9.25 -11.41
C SER A 48 -1.19 8.63 -11.35
N PHE A 49 -0.71 8.30 -10.15
CA PHE A 49 0.57 7.61 -9.96
C PHE A 49 0.56 6.14 -10.45
N ILE A 50 -0.62 5.50 -10.45
CA ILE A 50 -0.83 4.10 -10.84
C ILE A 50 -1.33 4.02 -12.30
N THR A 51 -2.29 4.86 -12.69
CA THR A 51 -2.97 4.81 -13.98
C THR A 51 -2.09 5.18 -15.16
N ASN A 52 -1.08 6.04 -14.98
CA ASN A 52 -0.09 6.34 -16.03
C ASN A 52 0.76 5.13 -16.47
N THR A 53 0.61 3.97 -15.82
CA THR A 53 1.39 2.75 -16.10
C THR A 53 0.57 1.66 -16.80
N ASP A 54 -0.73 1.53 -16.50
CA ASP A 54 -1.64 0.56 -17.14
C ASP A 54 -3.10 1.03 -16.95
N ASP A 55 -3.76 1.41 -18.05
CA ASP A 55 -5.17 1.84 -18.04
C ASP A 55 -6.12 0.75 -17.53
N ARG A 56 -5.71 -0.53 -17.60
CA ARG A 56 -6.49 -1.67 -17.07
C ARG A 56 -6.55 -1.69 -15.55
N LEU A 57 -5.71 -0.90 -14.88
CA LEU A 57 -5.69 -0.68 -13.43
C LEU A 57 -6.40 0.64 -13.05
N SER A 58 -7.13 1.25 -13.99
CA SER A 58 -7.97 2.40 -13.69
C SER A 58 -9.05 2.00 -12.68
N HIS A 59 -9.03 2.67 -11.53
CA HIS A 59 -10.10 2.64 -10.54
C HIS A 59 -10.84 3.97 -10.63
N PRO A 60 -11.95 4.06 -11.38
CA PRO A 60 -12.62 5.34 -11.67
C PRO A 60 -13.10 6.06 -10.41
N LYS A 61 -13.37 5.30 -9.35
CA LYS A 61 -13.79 5.80 -8.02
C LYS A 61 -12.68 5.71 -6.96
N GLY A 62 -11.42 5.61 -7.39
CA GLY A 62 -10.28 5.39 -6.50
C GLY A 62 -10.18 3.95 -5.97
N TYR A 63 -9.10 3.71 -5.23
CA TYR A 63 -8.82 2.41 -4.60
C TYR A 63 -8.94 2.48 -3.08
N PHE A 64 -9.48 1.43 -2.47
CA PHE A 64 -9.53 1.30 -1.01
C PHE A 64 -8.16 0.96 -0.45
N GLN A 65 -7.85 1.55 0.70
CA GLN A 65 -6.89 0.98 1.63
C GLN A 65 -7.43 -0.37 2.14
N PRO A 66 -6.59 -1.39 2.38
CA PRO A 66 -7.06 -2.69 2.85
C PRO A 66 -7.80 -2.61 4.19
N GLY A 67 -8.64 -3.59 4.45
CA GLY A 67 -9.27 -3.80 5.75
C GLY A 67 -9.69 -5.25 5.93
N VAL A 68 -10.00 -5.60 7.18
CA VAL A 68 -10.48 -6.92 7.57
C VAL A 68 -11.75 -6.72 8.37
N LEU A 69 -12.79 -7.48 8.05
CA LEU A 69 -14.05 -7.52 8.77
C LEU A 69 -14.44 -8.98 8.98
N GLY A 70 -14.55 -9.40 10.24
CA GLY A 70 -15.12 -10.67 10.65
C GLY A 70 -16.50 -10.43 11.24
N ILE A 71 -17.52 -11.10 10.71
CA ILE A 71 -18.90 -11.04 11.18
C ILE A 71 -19.44 -12.46 11.36
N ASP A 72 -20.31 -12.65 12.35
CA ASP A 72 -21.04 -13.91 12.52
C ASP A 72 -22.34 -13.93 11.69
N SER A 73 -23.07 -15.05 11.75
CA SER A 73 -24.38 -15.20 11.08
C SER A 73 -25.47 -14.28 11.62
N ASN A 74 -25.32 -13.77 12.85
CA ASN A 74 -26.21 -12.79 13.47
C ASN A 74 -25.83 -11.34 13.12
N LYS A 75 -24.79 -11.14 12.30
CA LYS A 75 -24.21 -9.84 11.93
C LYS A 75 -23.52 -9.12 13.08
N ARG A 76 -23.14 -9.83 14.14
CA ARG A 76 -22.25 -9.33 15.18
C ARG A 76 -20.85 -9.18 14.58
N ILE A 77 -20.19 -8.06 14.86
CA ILE A 77 -18.81 -7.82 14.46
C ILE A 77 -17.88 -8.58 15.42
N LEU A 78 -17.17 -9.58 14.92
CA LEU A 78 -16.21 -10.38 15.68
C LEU A 78 -14.80 -9.79 15.65
N TYR A 79 -14.46 -9.12 14.54
CA TYR A 79 -13.18 -8.43 14.39
C TYR A 79 -13.30 -7.37 13.31
N ARG A 80 -12.66 -6.22 13.49
CA ARG A 80 -12.53 -5.23 12.42
C ARG A 80 -11.23 -4.45 12.51
N TRP A 81 -10.61 -4.28 11.36
CA TRP A 81 -9.38 -3.52 11.18
C TRP A 81 -9.42 -2.77 9.85
N ARG A 82 -8.78 -1.60 9.80
CA ARG A 82 -8.54 -0.86 8.57
C ARG A 82 -7.11 -0.38 8.51
N SER A 83 -6.55 -0.41 7.31
CA SER A 83 -5.25 0.15 7.03
C SER A 83 -5.31 1.68 7.08
N LEU A 84 -4.42 2.27 7.87
CA LEU A 84 -4.26 3.72 7.94
C LEU A 84 -3.25 4.16 6.87
N PRO A 85 -3.56 5.17 6.04
CA PRO A 85 -2.63 5.69 5.05
C PRO A 85 -1.59 6.58 5.75
N THR A 86 -0.62 5.95 6.40
CA THR A 86 0.50 6.63 7.09
C THR A 86 1.75 6.65 6.21
N ARG A 87 2.78 7.38 6.64
CA ARG A 87 4.10 7.38 5.99
C ARG A 87 4.87 6.07 6.17
N ALA A 88 4.50 5.25 7.16
CA ALA A 88 5.05 3.90 7.29
C ALA A 88 4.37 2.97 6.27
N ASN A 89 3.05 3.11 6.10
CA ASN A 89 2.26 2.34 5.17
C ASN A 89 2.11 3.01 3.79
N ILE A 90 3.24 3.30 3.16
CA ILE A 90 3.25 3.96 1.85
C ILE A 90 2.59 3.05 0.80
N GLY A 91 1.41 3.48 0.35
CA GLY A 91 0.65 2.83 -0.71
C GLY A 91 -0.31 1.73 -0.26
N GLY A 92 -0.52 1.51 1.04
CA GLY A 92 -1.49 0.52 1.54
C GLY A 92 -1.11 -0.95 1.31
N ALA A 93 0.12 -1.20 0.85
CA ALA A 93 0.55 -2.51 0.38
C ALA A 93 1.46 -3.25 1.37
N ALA A 94 1.73 -2.66 2.54
CA ALA A 94 2.49 -3.24 3.62
C ALA A 94 1.66 -3.16 4.91
N GLU A 95 2.18 -3.73 6.00
CA GLU A 95 1.60 -3.57 7.34
C GLU A 95 0.16 -4.10 7.41
N ARG A 96 -0.04 -5.38 7.07
CA ARG A 96 -1.33 -6.07 7.24
C ARG A 96 -1.34 -6.88 8.52
N PRO A 97 -2.48 -7.03 9.22
CA PRO A 97 -2.61 -7.97 10.32
C PRO A 97 -2.19 -9.38 9.89
N THR A 98 -1.48 -10.11 10.74
CA THR A 98 -1.16 -11.51 10.46
C THR A 98 -2.43 -12.36 10.50
N ALA A 99 -2.51 -13.38 9.64
CA ALA A 99 -3.68 -14.27 9.61
C ALA A 99 -3.92 -14.97 10.95
N CYS A 100 -2.84 -15.36 11.64
CA CYS A 100 -2.88 -15.98 12.97
C CYS A 100 -3.53 -15.03 13.99
N TYR A 101 -3.09 -13.77 14.02
CA TYR A 101 -3.62 -12.75 14.91
C TYR A 101 -5.11 -12.50 14.67
N VAL A 102 -5.52 -12.33 13.41
CA VAL A 102 -6.94 -12.14 13.05
C VAL A 102 -7.78 -13.33 13.49
N TYR A 103 -7.32 -14.55 13.19
CA TYR A 103 -8.03 -15.77 13.57
C TYR A 103 -8.20 -15.88 15.08
N GLN A 104 -7.13 -15.63 15.83
CA GLN A 104 -7.15 -15.63 17.29
C GLN A 104 -8.19 -14.63 17.83
N LYS A 105 -8.22 -13.40 17.31
CA LYS A 105 -9.20 -12.38 17.75
C LYS A 105 -10.64 -12.77 17.47
N ILE A 106 -10.89 -13.39 16.32
CA ILE A 106 -12.21 -13.90 15.97
C ILE A 106 -12.62 -15.04 16.93
N ALA A 107 -11.73 -16.00 17.18
CA ALA A 107 -11.98 -17.10 18.10
C ALA A 107 -12.27 -16.60 19.53
N GLU A 108 -11.47 -15.66 20.04
CA GLU A 108 -11.69 -15.01 21.33
C GLU A 108 -13.07 -14.31 21.39
N SER A 109 -13.49 -13.63 20.33
CA SER A 109 -14.81 -12.97 20.27
C SER A 109 -15.98 -13.95 20.23
N LEU A 110 -15.80 -15.11 19.59
CA LEU A 110 -16.80 -16.18 19.54
C LEU A 110 -16.97 -16.88 20.90
N GLU A 111 -15.89 -17.00 21.68
CA GLU A 111 -15.92 -17.61 23.02
C GLU A 111 -16.55 -16.70 24.09
N GLN A 112 -16.71 -15.40 23.81
CA GLN A 112 -17.39 -14.47 24.72
C GLN A 112 -18.90 -14.73 24.75
N THR A 113 -19.37 -15.39 25.81
CA THR A 113 -20.79 -15.68 26.07
C THR A 113 -21.54 -14.55 26.76
N ASP A 114 -20.83 -13.75 27.57
CA ASP A 114 -21.47 -12.81 28.51
C ASP A 114 -21.51 -11.37 27.99
N ASN A 115 -20.76 -11.07 26.94
CA ASN A 115 -20.71 -9.74 26.33
C ASN A 115 -20.74 -9.84 24.80
N ILE A 116 -21.95 -9.84 24.22
CA ILE A 116 -22.23 -9.95 22.78
C ILE A 116 -22.14 -8.58 22.09
N GLU A 117 -21.20 -7.75 22.52
CA GLU A 117 -20.94 -6.47 21.87
C GLU A 117 -20.12 -6.67 20.59
N ASP A 118 -20.26 -5.70 19.68
CA ASP A 118 -19.46 -5.61 18.47
C ASP A 118 -18.00 -5.28 18.79
N ALA A 119 -17.07 -5.97 18.15
CA ALA A 119 -15.65 -5.72 18.29
C ALA A 119 -15.30 -4.27 17.90
N GLN A 120 -14.50 -3.62 18.74
CA GLN A 120 -13.99 -2.28 18.47
C GLN A 120 -13.00 -2.30 17.30
N LEU A 121 -12.78 -1.12 16.68
CA LEU A 121 -11.80 -1.00 15.61
C LEU A 121 -10.39 -1.23 16.16
N ASP A 122 -9.71 -2.25 15.64
CA ASP A 122 -8.35 -2.56 16.05
C ASP A 122 -7.36 -1.53 15.49
N GLY A 123 -6.73 -0.78 16.40
CA GLY A 123 -5.73 0.22 16.07
C GLY A 123 -4.28 -0.27 16.20
N LYS A 124 -4.04 -1.48 16.72
CA LYS A 124 -2.70 -2.01 17.01
C LYS A 124 -2.63 -3.54 16.76
N PRO A 125 -2.92 -4.00 15.53
CA PRO A 125 -2.78 -5.41 15.19
C PRO A 125 -1.31 -5.84 15.21
N GLU A 126 -1.08 -7.15 15.29
CA GLU A 126 0.22 -7.73 14.93
C GLU A 126 0.38 -7.71 13.40
N LEU A 127 1.44 -7.07 12.90
CA LEU A 127 1.64 -6.82 11.47
C LEU A 127 2.61 -7.82 10.84
N ASP A 128 2.32 -8.23 9.60
CA ASP A 128 3.12 -9.14 8.78
C ASP A 128 4.46 -8.57 8.31
N SER A 129 4.58 -7.24 8.35
CA SER A 129 5.70 -6.50 7.79
C SER A 129 5.80 -5.12 8.42
N LYS A 130 6.97 -4.50 8.27
CA LYS A 130 7.17 -3.08 8.58
C LYS A 130 7.26 -2.30 7.27
N GLY A 131 6.64 -1.12 7.27
CA GLY A 131 6.80 -0.11 6.25
C GLY A 131 8.26 0.20 5.94
N ARG A 132 8.56 0.50 4.67
CA ARG A 132 9.89 0.99 4.28
C ARG A 132 9.98 2.49 4.52
N PRO A 133 11.13 3.03 4.97
CA PRO A 133 11.33 4.46 5.05
C PRO A 133 11.06 5.15 3.70
N PHE A 134 10.38 6.30 3.72
CA PHE A 134 9.95 7.01 2.51
C PHE A 134 11.08 7.26 1.49
N PRO A 135 12.30 7.70 1.87
CA PRO A 135 13.39 7.89 0.90
C PRO A 135 13.79 6.58 0.20
N VAL A 136 13.79 5.47 0.94
CA VAL A 136 14.10 4.13 0.39
C VAL A 136 13.01 3.70 -0.59
N PHE A 137 11.75 3.98 -0.27
CA PHE A 137 10.63 3.71 -1.17
C PHE A 137 10.76 4.48 -2.50
N VAL A 138 11.00 5.80 -2.46
CA VAL A 138 11.15 6.61 -3.68
C VAL A 138 12.37 6.16 -4.51
N ALA A 139 13.50 5.84 -3.86
CA ALA A 139 14.68 5.33 -4.54
C ALA A 139 14.40 4.02 -5.29
N LEU A 140 13.60 3.11 -4.71
CA LEU A 140 13.21 1.87 -5.38
C LEU A 140 12.29 2.10 -6.58
N LEU A 141 11.37 3.06 -6.50
CA LEU A 141 10.52 3.44 -7.63
C LEU A 141 11.34 3.99 -8.79
N LEU A 142 12.29 4.89 -8.50
CA LEU A 142 13.20 5.45 -9.50
C LEU A 142 14.07 4.35 -10.11
N ALA A 143 14.66 3.48 -9.28
CA ALA A 143 15.46 2.36 -9.77
C ALA A 143 14.66 1.41 -10.68
N ASN A 144 13.37 1.20 -10.39
CA ASN A 144 12.48 0.39 -11.22
C ASN A 144 12.26 1.02 -12.62
N GLY A 145 12.20 2.35 -12.69
CA GLY A 145 12.14 3.10 -13.96
C GLY A 145 13.49 3.61 -14.46
N TRP A 146 14.60 2.93 -14.13
CA TRP A 146 15.95 3.25 -14.61
C TRP A 146 16.43 4.67 -14.26
N PHE A 147 15.96 5.23 -13.15
CA PHE A 147 16.27 6.57 -12.67
C PHE A 147 15.75 7.71 -13.58
N ILE A 148 14.93 7.39 -14.58
CA ILE A 148 14.32 8.37 -15.49
C ILE A 148 12.96 8.82 -14.95
N ARG A 149 12.14 7.86 -14.52
CA ARG A 149 10.80 8.10 -13.96
C ARG A 149 10.49 7.11 -12.83
N PRO A 150 9.65 7.46 -11.85
CA PRO A 150 9.19 6.49 -10.86
C PRO A 150 8.26 5.47 -11.51
N VAL A 151 8.46 4.18 -11.26
CA VAL A 151 7.57 3.11 -11.75
C VAL A 151 7.13 2.22 -10.58
N PRO A 152 5.82 2.10 -10.30
CA PRO A 152 5.31 1.27 -9.20
C PRO A 152 5.49 -0.23 -9.45
N PHE A 153 5.46 -1.03 -8.38
CA PHE A 153 5.57 -2.50 -8.42
C PHE A 153 4.20 -3.18 -8.52
N LEU A 154 3.39 -2.78 -9.49
CA LEU A 154 2.00 -3.26 -9.65
C LEU A 154 1.92 -4.76 -9.97
N LEU A 155 0.91 -5.45 -9.46
CA LEU A 155 0.56 -6.81 -9.89
C LEU A 155 -0.03 -6.75 -11.31
N THR A 156 0.83 -6.52 -12.30
CA THR A 156 0.49 -6.61 -13.73
C THR A 156 0.70 -8.04 -14.22
N ASN A 157 0.22 -8.34 -15.44
CA ASN A 157 0.49 -9.58 -16.20
C ASN A 157 1.97 -9.76 -16.59
N SER A 158 2.88 -9.53 -15.66
CA SER A 158 4.32 -9.73 -15.80
C SER A 158 4.64 -11.12 -15.28
N LYS A 159 5.46 -11.87 -16.02
CA LYS A 159 6.00 -13.18 -15.57
C LYS A 159 6.78 -13.13 -14.24
N LEU A 160 7.12 -11.92 -13.76
CA LEU A 160 7.85 -11.68 -12.53
C LEU A 160 6.93 -11.18 -11.41
N THR A 161 7.14 -11.69 -10.21
CA THR A 161 6.44 -11.20 -9.01
C THR A 161 6.93 -9.79 -8.62
N PRO A 162 6.13 -9.00 -7.87
CA PRO A 162 6.55 -7.70 -7.35
C PRO A 162 7.89 -7.74 -6.61
N LEU A 163 8.11 -8.78 -5.80
CA LEU A 163 9.37 -8.97 -5.06
C LEU A 163 10.56 -9.19 -5.99
N GLN A 164 10.40 -9.99 -7.05
CA GLN A 164 11.45 -10.22 -8.03
C GLN A 164 11.81 -8.93 -8.79
N ARG A 165 10.82 -8.12 -9.15
CA ARG A 165 11.05 -6.80 -9.77
C ARG A 165 11.76 -5.85 -8.82
N ALA A 166 11.38 -5.82 -7.54
CA ALA A 166 12.09 -5.03 -6.53
C ALA A 166 13.55 -5.46 -6.40
N LYS A 167 13.83 -6.78 -6.37
CA LYS A 167 15.22 -7.31 -6.38
C LYS A 167 15.99 -6.87 -7.62
N ARG A 168 15.36 -6.86 -8.80
CA ARG A 168 15.99 -6.40 -10.04
C ARG A 168 16.25 -4.89 -10.04
N ALA A 169 15.32 -4.09 -9.53
CA ALA A 169 15.49 -2.64 -9.38
C ALA A 169 16.68 -2.32 -8.46
N MET A 170 16.79 -3.00 -7.30
CA MET A 170 17.92 -2.80 -6.39
C MET A 170 19.28 -3.03 -7.04
N ARG A 171 19.39 -4.01 -7.94
CA ARG A 171 20.64 -4.28 -8.68
C ARG A 171 21.09 -3.12 -9.57
N ARG A 172 20.20 -2.21 -9.96
CA ARG A 172 20.53 -1.05 -10.82
C ARG A 172 21.17 0.11 -10.06
N ILE A 173 20.94 0.19 -8.75
CA ILE A 173 21.46 1.25 -7.88
C ILE A 173 23.00 1.37 -7.96
N PRO A 174 23.79 0.30 -7.78
CA PRO A 174 25.25 0.41 -7.88
C PRO A 174 25.72 0.83 -9.28
N PHE A 175 25.08 0.34 -10.35
CA PHE A 175 25.43 0.73 -11.73
C PHE A 175 25.17 2.22 -11.99
N PHE A 176 24.09 2.76 -11.44
CA PHE A 176 23.77 4.19 -11.57
C PHE A 176 24.80 5.08 -10.88
N PHE A 177 25.25 4.72 -9.67
CA PHE A 177 26.32 5.47 -9.00
C PHE A 177 27.65 5.30 -9.73
N ALA A 178 27.97 4.08 -10.18
CA ALA A 178 29.18 3.82 -10.96
C ALA A 178 29.22 4.64 -12.26
N SER A 179 28.09 4.83 -12.95
CA SER A 179 28.04 5.66 -14.16
C SER A 179 28.30 7.13 -13.88
N TRP A 180 27.83 7.67 -12.75
CA TRP A 180 28.15 9.05 -12.35
C TRP A 180 29.64 9.21 -12.00
N ILE A 181 30.20 8.26 -11.25
CA ILE A 181 31.63 8.24 -10.94
C ILE A 181 32.46 8.21 -12.22
N ALA A 182 32.14 7.30 -13.15
CA ALA A 182 32.80 7.22 -14.44
C ALA A 182 32.66 8.52 -15.26
N ALA A 183 31.48 9.16 -15.24
CA ALA A 183 31.28 10.45 -15.90
C ALA A 183 32.21 11.54 -15.34
N PHE A 184 32.36 11.63 -14.01
CA PHE A 184 33.31 12.56 -13.39
C PHE A 184 34.78 12.29 -13.73
N LEU A 185 35.13 11.03 -14.03
CA LEU A 185 36.49 10.65 -14.41
C LEU A 185 36.80 10.93 -15.89
N ILE A 186 35.79 10.89 -16.77
CA ILE A 186 35.98 10.93 -18.23
C ILE A 186 35.60 12.29 -18.83
N LEU A 187 34.62 12.99 -18.25
CA LEU A 187 34.04 14.21 -18.81
C LEU A 187 34.44 15.47 -18.03
N PRO A 188 34.33 16.66 -18.64
CA PRO A 188 34.58 17.92 -17.95
C PRO A 188 33.72 18.09 -16.69
N THR A 189 34.37 18.34 -15.55
CA THR A 189 33.72 18.37 -14.23
C THR A 189 32.57 19.38 -14.18
N ASN A 190 32.72 20.56 -14.80
CA ASN A 190 31.68 21.58 -14.87
C ASN A 190 30.39 21.09 -15.54
N LEU A 191 30.49 20.29 -16.61
CA LEU A 191 29.33 19.71 -17.30
C LEU A 191 28.66 18.65 -16.44
N VAL A 192 29.44 17.75 -15.84
CA VAL A 192 28.91 16.69 -14.99
C VAL A 192 28.25 17.27 -13.74
N THR A 193 28.86 18.27 -13.09
CA THR A 193 28.25 18.97 -11.94
C THR A 193 26.94 19.64 -12.31
N THR A 194 26.87 20.31 -13.47
CA THR A 194 25.63 20.92 -13.95
C THR A 194 24.53 19.87 -14.17
N ALA A 195 24.89 18.73 -14.76
CA ALA A 195 23.96 17.62 -14.96
C ALA A 195 23.47 17.00 -13.63
N VAL A 196 24.35 16.85 -12.63
CA VAL A 196 23.98 16.38 -11.29
C VAL A 196 22.99 17.33 -10.62
N ILE A 197 23.22 18.65 -10.71
CA ILE A 197 22.31 19.66 -10.15
C ILE A 197 20.94 19.59 -10.84
N ALA A 198 20.91 19.57 -12.18
CA ALA A 198 19.67 19.47 -12.95
C ALA A 198 18.90 18.18 -12.61
N TYR A 199 19.61 17.04 -12.49
CA TYR A 199 19.02 15.78 -12.07
C TYR A 199 18.49 15.83 -10.63
N GLY A 200 19.20 16.50 -9.71
CA GLY A 200 18.74 16.71 -8.34
C GLY A 200 17.42 17.49 -8.28
N VAL A 201 17.31 18.59 -9.04
CA VAL A 201 16.07 19.38 -9.16
C VAL A 201 14.92 18.51 -9.71
N TRP A 202 15.18 17.72 -10.75
CA TRP A 202 14.21 16.79 -11.32
C TRP A 202 13.73 15.75 -10.29
N VAL A 203 14.66 15.14 -9.55
CA VAL A 203 14.33 14.18 -8.48
C VAL A 203 13.52 14.84 -7.37
N SER A 204 13.81 16.08 -6.98
CA SER A 204 13.02 16.82 -5.98
C SER A 204 11.56 17.00 -6.41
N VAL A 205 11.31 17.29 -7.69
CA VAL A 205 9.95 17.39 -8.25
C VAL A 205 9.25 16.03 -8.19
N ILE A 206 9.94 14.93 -8.54
CA ILE A 206 9.40 13.58 -8.42
C ILE A 206 9.07 13.24 -6.97
N VAL A 207 9.97 13.50 -6.02
CA VAL A 207 9.76 13.24 -4.59
C VAL A 207 8.52 14.00 -4.10
N ALA A 208 8.39 15.29 -4.44
CA ALA A 208 7.22 16.08 -4.09
C ALA A 208 5.92 15.53 -4.72
N THR A 209 5.98 15.01 -5.94
CA THR A 209 4.83 14.45 -6.65
C THR A 209 4.39 13.13 -6.01
N VAL A 210 5.32 12.23 -5.73
CA VAL A 210 5.06 10.96 -5.02
C VAL A 210 4.55 11.24 -3.61
N PHE A 211 5.14 12.21 -2.91
CA PHE A 211 4.71 12.62 -1.58
C PHE A 211 3.27 13.15 -1.58
N ARG A 212 2.89 13.97 -2.56
CA ARG A 212 1.51 14.47 -2.68
C ARG A 212 0.50 13.39 -3.05
N GLY A 213 0.90 12.45 -3.92
CA GLY A 213 0.04 11.35 -4.39
C GLY A 213 -0.25 10.27 -3.34
N LEU A 214 0.54 10.24 -2.27
CA LEU A 214 0.31 9.37 -1.13
C LEU A 214 -0.55 10.10 -0.12
N GLN A 215 -1.79 9.64 0.07
CA GLN A 215 -2.62 10.12 1.17
C GLN A 215 -1.87 9.90 2.49
N HIS A 216 -1.78 10.95 3.29
CA HIS A 216 -1.22 10.90 4.63
C HIS A 216 -2.27 11.44 5.58
N THR A 217 -2.89 10.57 6.36
CA THR A 217 -3.47 11.01 7.63
C THR A 217 -2.30 11.27 8.57
N SER A 218 -2.25 12.45 9.22
CA SER A 218 -1.35 12.68 10.34
C SER A 218 -1.45 11.50 11.30
N GLU A 219 -0.30 10.91 11.68
CA GLU A 219 -0.28 9.80 12.63
C GLU A 219 -1.11 10.20 13.86
N PRO A 220 -1.98 9.33 14.39
CA PRO A 220 -2.66 9.65 15.64
C PRO A 220 -1.58 9.91 16.70
N ASP A 221 -1.66 11.08 17.34
CA ASP A 221 -0.71 11.53 18.35
C ASP A 221 -0.48 10.40 19.38
N ARG A 222 0.75 9.91 19.46
CA ARG A 222 1.16 8.88 20.43
C ARG A 222 1.09 9.36 21.89
N SER A 223 0.62 10.59 22.15
CA SER A 223 0.58 11.20 23.47
C SER A 223 -0.66 10.90 24.31
N ASN A 224 -1.75 10.35 23.76
CA ASN A 224 -2.98 10.15 24.53
C ASN A 224 -3.19 8.75 25.15
N SER A 225 -2.18 7.87 25.17
CA SER A 225 -2.27 6.60 25.91
C SER A 225 -1.60 6.62 27.29
N LYS A 226 -1.36 7.80 27.85
CA LYS A 226 -0.98 7.98 29.27
C LYS A 226 -1.87 9.06 29.86
N GLY A 227 -3.04 8.67 30.40
CA GLY A 227 -3.83 9.59 31.20
C GLY A 227 -5.31 9.28 31.28
N SER A 228 -5.67 8.25 32.04
CA SER A 228 -6.88 8.24 32.85
C SER A 228 -6.70 7.13 33.87
N GLY A 229 -6.27 7.54 35.07
CA GLY A 229 -6.35 6.71 36.27
C GLY A 229 -7.78 6.61 36.78
#